data_AF-A0A1W2ANG1-F1
#
_entry.id   AF-A0A1W2ANG1-F1
#
_cell.length_a   1.000
_cell.length_b   1.000
_cell.length_c   1.000
_cell.angle_alpha   90.00
_cell.angle_beta   90.00
_cell.angle_gamma   90.00
#
_symmetry.space_group_name_H-M   'P 1'
#
loop_
_entity.id
_entity.type
_entity.pdbx_description
1 polymer ?
#
loop_
_entity_poly.entity_id
_entity_poly.type
_entity_poly.pdbx_seq_one_letter_code
_entity_poly.pdbx_strand_id
1 'polypeptide(L)'
;MNINNPGTVTGLIVGVIVCAIFAFVVLKLSKRESANLEELLKGIPAECKDQLKNVTYEKTEGNNMYTSYALVADVKTENNKSKARLIFWAPEHAEFFDRNVKVTEEEISSKNIKKLSFIPVLMKYDPEMHFHDFKKIL
;
A
#
# COMPACT_ATOMS: atom_id res chain seq x y z
N MET A 1 -24.46 37.90 -5.97
CA MET A 1 -24.86 36.74 -5.15
C MET A 1 -25.16 37.25 -3.75
N ASN A 2 -26.42 37.22 -3.32
CA ASN A 2 -26.82 37.69 -1.98
C ASN A 2 -26.49 36.60 -0.96
N ILE A 3 -25.42 36.79 -0.21
CA ILE A 3 -24.89 35.84 0.80
C ILE A 3 -25.83 35.74 2.02
N ASN A 4 -26.77 36.69 2.16
CA ASN A 4 -27.71 36.80 3.27
C ASN A 4 -29.05 36.09 3.04
N ASN A 5 -29.23 35.35 1.93
CA ASN A 5 -30.41 34.51 1.78
C ASN A 5 -30.31 33.32 2.74
N PRO A 6 -31.30 33.08 3.61
CA PRO A 6 -31.24 32.02 4.62
C PRO A 6 -31.06 30.62 4.01
N GLY A 7 -31.55 30.39 2.78
CA GLY A 7 -31.27 29.17 2.03
C GLY A 7 -29.80 28.96 1.66
N THR A 8 -29.06 30.03 1.34
CA THR A 8 -27.63 29.98 0.99
C THR A 8 -26.76 29.76 2.24
N VAL A 9 -27.09 30.42 3.35
CA VAL A 9 -26.40 30.23 4.65
C VAL A 9 -26.62 28.83 5.20
N THR A 10 -27.86 28.33 5.15
CA THR A 10 -28.19 26.97 5.61
C THR A 10 -27.51 25.90 4.74
N GLY A 11 -27.46 26.10 3.42
CA GLY A 11 -26.73 25.21 2.51
C GLY A 11 -25.22 25.18 2.77
N LEU A 12 -24.61 26.32 3.10
CA LEU A 12 -23.19 26.40 3.49
C LEU A 12 -22.89 25.64 4.78
N ILE A 13 -23.74 25.78 5.80
CA ILE A 13 -23.57 25.07 7.08
C ILE A 13 -23.67 23.56 6.88
N VAL A 14 -24.68 23.09 6.14
CA VAL A 14 -24.82 21.65 5.83
C VAL A 14 -23.62 21.14 5.03
N GLY A 15 -23.16 21.90 4.04
CA GLY A 15 -21.97 21.56 3.25
C GLY A 15 -20.71 21.40 4.09
N VAL A 16 -20.45 22.34 5.01
CA VAL A 16 -19.30 22.28 5.92
C VAL A 16 -19.38 21.05 6.84
N ILE A 17 -20.57 20.74 7.37
CA ILE A 17 -20.78 19.56 8.22
C ILE A 17 -20.51 18.27 7.44
N VAL A 18 -21.01 18.16 6.20
CA VAL A 18 -20.77 16.98 5.36
C VAL A 18 -19.28 16.82 5.06
N CYS A 19 -18.58 17.89 4.67
CA CYS A 19 -17.12 17.86 4.46
C CYS A 19 -16.36 17.44 5.73
N ALA A 20 -16.77 17.94 6.89
CA ALA A 20 -16.16 17.58 8.17
C ALA A 20 -16.36 16.08 8.49
N ILE A 21 -17.55 15.53 8.22
CA ILE A 21 -17.83 14.09 8.39
C ILE A 21 -16.97 13.27 7.43
N PHE A 22 -16.88 13.65 6.15
CA PHE A 22 -16.04 12.95 5.18
C PHE A 22 -14.56 12.97 5.59
N ALA A 23 -14.03 14.13 5.96
CA ALA A 23 -12.66 14.26 6.45
C ALA A 23 -12.42 13.36 7.67
N PHE A 24 -13.37 13.32 8.61
CA PHE A 24 -13.27 12.47 9.80
C PHE A 24 -13.26 10.97 9.45
N VAL A 25 -14.10 10.53 8.50
CA VAL A 25 -14.12 9.13 8.04
C VAL A 25 -12.79 8.75 7.37
N VAL A 26 -12.27 9.61 6.48
CA VAL A 26 -10.97 9.39 5.82
C VAL A 26 -9.84 9.31 6.84
N LEU A 27 -9.80 10.25 7.80
CA LEU A 27 -8.80 10.23 8.88
C LEU A 27 -8.88 8.96 9.73
N LYS A 28 -10.09 8.47 10.05
CA LYS A 28 -10.24 7.21 10.78
C LYS A 28 -9.75 5.99 9.99
N LEU A 29 -10.04 5.94 8.68
CA LEU A 29 -9.59 4.86 7.81
C LEU A 29 -8.06 4.87 7.68
N SER A 30 -7.47 6.03 7.39
CA SER A 30 -6.02 6.20 7.29
C SER A 30 -5.29 5.81 8.58
N LYS A 31 -5.80 6.22 9.76
CA LYS A 31 -5.25 5.80 11.06
C LYS A 31 -5.32 4.29 11.26
N ARG A 32 -6.40 3.64 10.84
CA ARG A 32 -6.56 2.18 10.95
C ARG A 32 -5.59 1.44 10.04
N GLU A 33 -5.40 1.92 8.81
CA GLU A 33 -4.43 1.34 7.86
C GLU A 33 -2.99 1.48 8.38
N SER A 34 -2.63 2.67 8.88
CA SER A 34 -1.33 2.93 9.48
C SER A 34 -1.08 2.02 10.70
N ALA A 35 -2.08 1.87 11.58
CA ALA A 35 -1.97 0.98 12.74
C ALA A 35 -1.79 -0.49 12.33
N ASN A 36 -2.49 -0.96 11.30
CA ASN A 36 -2.31 -2.32 10.77
C ASN A 36 -0.91 -2.53 10.21
N LEU A 37 -0.36 -1.55 9.50
CA LEU A 37 0.99 -1.61 8.96
C LEU A 37 2.04 -1.62 10.08
N GLU A 38 1.91 -0.75 11.07
CA GLU A 38 2.80 -0.75 12.24
C GLU A 38 2.77 -2.09 12.99
N GLU A 39 1.59 -2.67 13.17
CA GLU A 39 1.44 -3.98 13.81
C GLU A 39 2.14 -5.09 12.99
N LEU A 40 2.00 -5.07 11.67
CA LEU A 40 2.73 -5.98 10.78
C LEU A 40 4.24 -5.81 10.90
N LEU A 41 4.74 -4.56 10.90
CA LEU A 41 6.16 -4.24 10.99
C LEU A 41 6.78 -4.66 12.34
N LYS A 42 5.99 -4.68 13.42
CA LYS A 42 6.43 -5.21 14.73
C LYS A 42 6.66 -6.72 14.68
N GLY A 43 5.90 -7.45 13.87
CA GLY A 43 6.06 -8.89 13.68
C GLY A 43 7.18 -9.30 12.72
N ILE A 44 7.83 -8.34 12.05
CA ILE A 44 8.90 -8.58 11.08
C ILE A 44 10.28 -8.39 11.77
N PRO A 45 11.22 -9.36 11.62
CA PRO A 45 12.59 -9.22 12.13
C PRO A 45 13.28 -7.96 11.63
N ALA A 46 14.18 -7.39 12.47
CA ALA A 46 14.94 -6.20 12.10
C ALA A 46 15.78 -6.41 10.83
N GLU A 47 16.41 -7.59 10.70
CA GLU A 47 17.21 -7.96 9.53
C GLU A 47 16.42 -7.88 8.21
N CYS A 48 15.17 -8.35 8.19
CA CYS A 48 14.30 -8.26 7.01
C CYS A 48 13.92 -6.81 6.70
N LYS A 49 13.72 -5.97 7.73
CA LYS A 49 13.44 -4.53 7.55
C LYS A 49 14.64 -3.80 6.98
N ASP A 50 15.84 -4.15 7.43
CA ASP A 50 17.08 -3.55 6.92
C ASP A 50 17.36 -4.03 5.49
N GLN A 51 17.12 -5.30 5.18
CA GLN A 51 17.16 -5.80 3.79
C GLN A 51 16.16 -5.07 2.89
N LEU A 52 14.93 -4.82 3.36
CA LEU A 52 13.93 -4.03 2.65
C LEU A 52 14.36 -2.57 2.42
N LYS A 53 15.12 -1.96 3.33
CA LYS A 53 15.63 -0.60 3.13
C LYS A 53 16.77 -0.54 2.12
N ASN A 54 17.47 -1.65 1.93
CA ASN A 54 18.62 -1.78 1.04
C ASN A 54 18.26 -2.33 -0.35
N VAL A 55 16.99 -2.65 -0.64
CA VAL A 55 16.61 -3.05 -2.00
C VAL A 55 16.70 -1.86 -2.95
N THR A 56 17.19 -2.15 -4.14
CA THR A 56 17.27 -1.21 -5.26
C THR A 56 16.09 -1.38 -6.21
N TYR A 57 15.88 -0.36 -7.03
CA TYR A 57 14.94 -0.38 -8.14
C TYR A 57 15.74 -0.38 -9.43
N GLU A 58 15.66 -1.47 -10.18
CA GLU A 58 16.38 -1.63 -11.44
C GLU A 58 15.42 -1.38 -12.60
N LYS A 59 15.76 -0.46 -13.50
CA LYS A 59 14.91 -0.14 -14.65
C LYS A 59 14.87 -1.34 -15.61
N THR A 60 13.67 -1.75 -16.03
CA THR A 60 13.47 -2.83 -17.01
C THR A 60 12.93 -2.32 -18.35
N GLU A 61 12.78 -3.22 -19.32
CA GLU A 61 12.24 -2.92 -20.64
C GLU A 61 10.77 -2.49 -20.52
N GLY A 62 10.50 -1.22 -20.82
CA GLY A 62 9.17 -0.61 -20.74
C GLY A 62 9.20 0.80 -20.17
N ASN A 63 8.17 1.58 -20.46
CA ASN A 63 8.08 2.95 -19.99
C ASN A 63 7.88 2.99 -18.46
N ASN A 64 8.89 3.45 -17.72
CA ASN A 64 8.89 3.62 -16.25
C ASN A 64 8.59 2.34 -15.45
N MET A 65 9.04 1.19 -15.94
CA MET A 65 8.92 -0.08 -15.24
C MET A 65 10.24 -0.43 -14.55
N TYR A 66 10.16 -0.97 -13.33
CA TYR A 66 11.31 -1.25 -12.49
C TYR A 66 11.14 -2.60 -11.80
N THR A 67 12.21 -3.38 -11.69
CA THR A 67 12.27 -4.60 -10.89
C THR A 67 12.83 -4.30 -9.51
N SER A 68 12.29 -4.95 -8.49
CA SER A 68 12.77 -4.87 -7.11
C SER A 68 12.39 -6.14 -6.35
N TYR A 69 12.59 -6.17 -5.04
CA TYR A 69 12.09 -7.25 -4.18
C TYR A 69 11.11 -6.73 -3.14
N ALA A 70 10.09 -7.53 -2.87
CA ALA A 70 9.12 -7.31 -1.82
C ALA A 70 9.23 -8.39 -0.75
N LEU A 71 8.97 -8.03 0.51
CA LEU A 71 8.89 -8.98 1.61
C LEU A 71 7.46 -9.48 1.76
N VAL A 72 7.27 -10.79 1.80
CA VAL A 72 5.96 -11.39 2.08
C VAL A 72 5.74 -11.38 3.60
N ALA A 73 4.88 -10.47 4.09
CA ALA A 73 4.57 -10.38 5.52
C ALA A 73 3.58 -11.45 5.99
N ASP A 74 2.64 -11.84 5.14
CA ASP A 74 1.63 -12.84 5.46
C ASP A 74 1.04 -13.47 4.18
N VAL A 75 0.56 -14.70 4.29
CA VAL A 75 -0.17 -15.41 3.24
C VAL A 75 -1.40 -16.05 3.87
N LYS A 76 -2.59 -15.60 3.48
CA LYS A 76 -3.87 -16.12 3.98
C LYS A 76 -4.64 -16.77 2.84
N THR A 77 -5.15 -17.97 3.08
CA THR A 77 -6.04 -18.69 2.17
C THR A 77 -7.42 -18.80 2.80
N GLU A 78 -8.43 -18.21 2.15
CA GLU A 78 -9.83 -18.33 2.56
C GLU A 78 -10.69 -18.68 1.35
N ASN A 79 -11.53 -19.72 1.44
CA ASN A 79 -12.49 -20.12 0.40
C ASN A 79 -11.86 -20.25 -1.02
N ASN A 80 -10.76 -20.99 -1.15
CA ASN A 80 -9.99 -21.18 -2.39
C ASN A 80 -9.44 -19.87 -3.00
N LYS A 81 -9.34 -18.79 -2.22
CA LYS A 81 -8.70 -17.54 -2.62
C LYS A 81 -7.54 -17.25 -1.69
N SER A 82 -6.33 -17.32 -2.23
CA SER A 82 -5.13 -16.98 -1.49
C SER A 82 -4.76 -15.51 -1.72
N LYS A 83 -4.38 -14.83 -0.64
CA LYS A 83 -3.89 -13.45 -0.64
C LYS A 83 -2.55 -13.40 0.07
N ALA A 84 -1.56 -12.84 -0.62
CA ALA A 84 -0.28 -12.51 -0.04
C ALA A 84 -0.25 -11.02 0.29
N ARG A 85 0.28 -10.68 1.46
CA ARG A 85 0.51 -9.30 1.88
C ARG A 85 1.99 -8.98 1.74
N LEU A 86 2.29 -8.08 0.82
CA LEU A 86 3.66 -7.70 0.48
C LEU A 86 4.00 -6.36 1.13
N ILE A 87 5.21 -6.25 1.67
CA ILE A 87 5.77 -5.02 2.25
C ILE A 87 6.90 -4.52 1.36
N PHE A 88 6.94 -3.21 1.21
CA PHE A 88 7.91 -2.47 0.41
C PHE A 88 8.44 -1.29 1.22
N TRP A 89 9.58 -0.77 0.82
CA TRP A 89 10.17 0.46 1.34
C TRP A 89 10.10 1.55 0.28
N ALA A 90 9.49 2.69 0.59
CA ALA A 90 9.50 3.88 -0.26
C ALA A 90 10.62 4.82 0.19
N PRO A 91 11.79 4.83 -0.48
CA PRO A 91 12.92 5.67 -0.05
C PRO A 91 12.62 7.17 -0.13
N GLU A 92 11.78 7.59 -1.08
CA GLU A 92 11.40 9.01 -1.27
C GLU A 92 10.60 9.57 -0.08
N HIS A 93 9.83 8.73 0.60
CA HIS A 93 9.01 9.10 1.76
C HIS A 93 9.61 8.61 3.09
N ALA A 94 10.71 7.85 3.05
CA ALA A 94 11.27 7.16 4.20
C ALA A 94 10.24 6.33 4.99
N GLU A 95 9.30 5.69 4.28
CA GLU A 95 8.19 4.95 4.87
C GLU A 95 8.04 3.55 4.25
N PHE A 96 7.50 2.63 5.05
CA PHE A 96 7.05 1.33 4.54
C PHE A 96 5.64 1.45 4.01
N PHE A 97 5.27 0.59 3.06
CA PHE A 97 3.90 0.43 2.62
C PHE A 97 3.58 -1.03 2.31
N ASP A 98 2.30 -1.41 2.39
CA ASP A 98 1.85 -2.75 2.06
C ASP A 98 0.91 -2.80 0.84
N ARG A 99 0.91 -3.96 0.16
CA ARG A 99 -0.04 -4.29 -0.89
C ARG A 99 -0.58 -5.70 -0.66
N ASN A 100 -1.89 -5.84 -0.77
CA ASN A 100 -2.55 -7.14 -0.81
C ASN A 100 -2.62 -7.62 -2.25
N VAL A 101 -2.05 -8.78 -2.52
CA VAL A 101 -1.97 -9.38 -3.86
C VAL A 101 -2.74 -10.71 -3.84
N LYS A 102 -3.61 -10.92 -4.82
CA LYS A 102 -4.26 -12.22 -5.02
C LYS A 102 -3.25 -13.15 -5.66
N VAL A 103 -3.08 -14.33 -5.09
CA VAL A 103 -2.15 -15.35 -5.58
C VAL A 103 -2.89 -16.68 -5.67
N THR A 104 -2.53 -17.53 -6.61
CA THR A 104 -3.01 -18.92 -6.65
C THR A 104 -2.13 -19.83 -5.80
N GLU A 105 -2.62 -21.02 -5.45
CA GLU A 105 -1.80 -22.03 -4.76
C GLU A 105 -0.60 -22.50 -5.60
N GLU A 106 -0.77 -22.51 -6.92
CA GLU A 106 0.29 -22.79 -7.89
C GLU A 106 1.38 -21.71 -7.85
N GLU A 107 0.99 -20.42 -7.82
CA GLU A 107 1.94 -19.31 -7.68
C GLU A 107 2.66 -19.33 -6.33
N ILE A 108 1.95 -19.65 -5.25
CA ILE A 108 2.55 -19.79 -3.92
C ILE A 108 3.67 -20.84 -3.93
N SER A 109 3.39 -21.99 -4.55
CA SER A 109 4.32 -23.11 -4.60
C SER A 109 5.49 -22.84 -5.56
N SER A 110 5.20 -22.35 -6.76
CA SER A 110 6.20 -22.14 -7.83
C SER A 110 7.11 -20.94 -7.57
N LYS A 111 6.59 -19.86 -6.98
CA LYS A 111 7.33 -18.63 -6.70
C LYS A 111 7.83 -18.51 -5.27
N ASN A 112 7.69 -19.59 -4.48
CA ASN A 112 8.09 -19.68 -3.08
C ASN A 112 7.55 -18.52 -2.21
N ILE A 113 6.27 -18.16 -2.41
CA ILE A 113 5.62 -17.06 -1.68
C ILE A 113 5.27 -17.57 -0.27
N LYS A 114 6.12 -17.27 0.71
CA LYS A 114 5.95 -17.71 2.09
C LYS A 114 6.24 -16.57 3.05
N LYS A 115 5.71 -16.65 4.28
CA LYS A 115 5.98 -15.63 5.29
C LYS A 115 7.50 -15.40 5.45
N LEU A 116 7.92 -14.13 5.48
CA LEU A 116 9.30 -13.66 5.55
C LEU A 116 10.18 -13.99 4.32
N SER A 117 9.60 -14.42 3.20
CA SER A 117 10.35 -14.58 1.94
C SER A 117 10.44 -13.27 1.17
N PHE A 118 11.59 -13.00 0.55
CA PHE A 118 11.73 -11.95 -0.45
C PHE A 118 11.39 -12.50 -1.83
N ILE A 119 10.49 -11.83 -2.54
CA ILE A 119 10.06 -12.23 -3.88
C ILE A 119 10.33 -11.10 -4.88
N PRO A 120 10.77 -11.44 -6.12
CA PRO A 120 10.97 -10.45 -7.15
C PRO A 120 9.63 -9.88 -7.62
N VAL A 121 9.59 -8.57 -7.82
CA VAL A 121 8.38 -7.84 -8.18
C VAL A 121 8.66 -6.84 -9.30
N LEU A 122 7.63 -6.60 -10.09
CA LEU A 122 7.59 -5.54 -11.07
C LEU A 122 6.82 -4.36 -10.49
N MET A 123 7.46 -3.20 -10.55
CA MET A 123 6.99 -1.92 -10.05
C MET A 123 6.86 -0.94 -11.22
N LYS A 124 6.00 0.06 -11.09
CA LYS A 124 5.94 1.20 -12.00
C LYS A 124 6.17 2.47 -11.20
N TYR A 125 7.02 3.35 -11.70
CA TYR A 125 7.18 4.66 -11.10
C TYR A 125 5.92 5.50 -11.33
N ASP A 126 5.31 5.97 -10.24
CA ASP A 126 4.21 6.91 -10.25
C ASP A 126 4.77 8.34 -10.14
N PRO A 127 4.71 9.15 -11.21
CA PRO A 127 5.27 10.49 -11.20
C PRO A 127 4.46 11.48 -10.36
N GLU A 128 3.19 11.20 -10.05
CA GLU A 128 2.35 12.09 -9.25
C GLU A 128 2.63 11.90 -7.76
N MET A 129 2.75 10.64 -7.34
CA MET A 129 2.98 10.30 -5.93
C MET A 129 4.46 10.14 -5.55
N HIS A 130 5.37 10.23 -6.53
CA HIS A 130 6.81 10.14 -6.28
C HIS A 130 7.20 8.85 -5.53
N PHE A 131 6.73 7.70 -6.03
CA PHE A 131 7.19 6.40 -5.55
C PHE A 131 6.97 5.28 -6.58
N HIS A 132 7.64 4.15 -6.35
CA HIS A 132 7.49 2.94 -7.14
C HIS A 132 6.31 2.12 -6.61
N ASP A 133 5.24 2.01 -7.39
CA ASP A 133 4.04 1.26 -7.02
C ASP A 133 4.04 -0.16 -7.62
N PHE A 134 3.51 -1.11 -6.85
CA PHE A 134 3.46 -2.52 -7.23
C PHE A 134 2.59 -2.76 -8.47
N LYS A 135 3.07 -3.59 -9.40
CA LYS A 135 2.30 -4.04 -10.57
C LYS A 135 2.05 -5.54 -10.60
N LYS A 136 3.08 -6.36 -10.46
CA LYS A 136 2.92 -7.83 -10.41
C LYS A 136 4.12 -8.51 -9.77
N ILE A 137 3.91 -9.74 -9.32
CA ILE A 137 4.97 -10.66 -8.92
C ILE A 137 5.61 -11.23 -10.20
N LEU A 138 6.93 -11.28 -10.26
CA LEU A 138 7.67 -11.84 -11.40
C LEU A 138 7.71 -13.37 -11.35
#